data_AF-A0A2Z5N3V4-F1
#
_entry.id   AF-A0A2Z5N3V4-F1
#
_cell.length_a   1.000
_cell.length_b   1.000
_cell.length_c   1.000
_cell.angle_alpha   90.00
_cell.angle_beta   90.00
_cell.angle_gamma   90.00
#
_symmetry.space_group_name_H-M   'P 1'
#
loop_
_entity.id
_entity.type
_entity.pdbx_description
1 polymer ?
#
loop_
_entity_poly.entity_id
_entity_poly.type
_entity_poly.pdbx_seq_one_letter_code
_entity_poly.pdbx_strand_id
1 'polypeptide(L)'
;MTEATLAEWHPLGAYDEFSEDEPAARVAGQKPIAVFRIGDELFAMHDLCTHGHARLSEGYVEDGCVECPLHQGLIDIRTGAPKCAPITEPVRTYPVRIVDGQVEVNVD
;
A
#
# COMPACT_ATOMS: atom_id res chain seq x y z
N MET A 1 -25.11 21.13 12.24
CA MET A 1 -25.16 19.95 11.34
C MET A 1 -23.73 19.75 10.89
N THR A 2 -23.07 18.74 11.41
CA THR A 2 -21.65 18.46 11.14
C THR A 2 -21.53 18.00 9.70
N GLU A 3 -20.81 18.77 8.87
CA GLU A 3 -20.32 18.28 7.59
C GLU A 3 -19.47 17.05 7.87
N ALA A 4 -20.03 15.86 7.60
CA ALA A 4 -19.22 14.69 7.37
C ALA A 4 -18.40 15.02 6.12
N THR A 5 -17.09 15.19 6.29
CA THR A 5 -16.17 15.21 5.16
C THR A 5 -16.39 13.91 4.41
N LEU A 6 -16.96 14.02 3.21
CA LEU A 6 -16.99 12.90 2.27
C LEU A 6 -15.54 12.50 2.07
N ALA A 7 -15.19 11.28 2.48
CA ALA A 7 -13.88 10.70 2.20
C ALA A 7 -13.49 10.94 0.74
N GLU A 8 -12.34 11.56 0.51
CA GLU A 8 -11.82 11.75 -0.85
C GLU A 8 -11.18 10.43 -1.31
N TRP A 9 -11.83 9.78 -2.27
CA TRP A 9 -11.33 8.56 -2.89
C TRP A 9 -10.57 8.91 -4.15
N HIS A 10 -9.31 8.50 -4.23
CA HIS A 10 -8.45 8.74 -5.39
C HIS A 10 -8.35 7.49 -6.26
N PRO A 11 -8.52 7.61 -7.59
CA PRO A 11 -8.36 6.48 -8.49
C PRO A 11 -6.90 6.05 -8.57
N LEU A 12 -6.66 4.74 -8.53
CA LEU A 12 -5.34 4.13 -8.65
C LEU A 12 -5.14 3.43 -10.00
N GLY A 13 -6.19 2.94 -10.65
CA GLY A 13 -6.13 2.25 -11.94
C GLY A 13 -7.21 1.19 -12.04
N ALA A 14 -7.31 0.52 -13.19
CA ALA A 14 -8.18 -0.64 -13.33
C ALA A 14 -7.66 -1.80 -12.48
N TYR A 15 -8.55 -2.64 -11.95
CA TYR A 15 -8.19 -3.80 -11.13
C TYR A 15 -7.18 -4.73 -11.80
N ASP A 16 -7.31 -4.93 -13.11
CA ASP A 16 -6.46 -5.82 -13.91
C ASP A 16 -5.04 -5.27 -14.15
N GLU A 17 -4.75 -4.03 -13.74
CA GLU A 17 -3.39 -3.48 -13.75
C GLU A 17 -2.54 -3.96 -12.56
N PHE A 18 -3.14 -4.65 -11.58
CA PHE A 18 -2.47 -5.11 -10.36
C PHE A 18 -2.35 -6.63 -10.34
N SER A 19 -1.13 -7.15 -10.30
CA SER A 19 -0.80 -8.58 -10.20
C SER A 19 -0.35 -8.95 -8.79
N GLU A 20 -0.40 -10.24 -8.45
CA GLU A 20 0.01 -10.74 -7.13
C GLU A 20 1.53 -10.65 -6.91
N ASP A 21 2.31 -10.79 -7.97
CA ASP A 21 3.77 -10.90 -7.89
C ASP A 21 4.50 -9.54 -7.93
N GLU A 22 3.81 -8.46 -8.35
CA GLU A 22 4.42 -7.16 -8.57
C GLU A 22 3.67 -6.05 -7.80
N PRO A 23 4.29 -5.48 -6.76
CA PRO A 23 3.80 -4.25 -6.14
C PRO A 23 3.71 -3.11 -7.16
N ALA A 24 2.67 -2.30 -7.06
CA ALA A 24 2.46 -1.20 -7.98
C ALA A 24 2.67 0.16 -7.27
N ALA A 25 3.50 1.01 -7.86
CA ALA A 25 3.66 2.40 -7.45
C ALA A 25 2.50 3.25 -8.00
N ARG A 26 1.88 4.06 -7.14
CA ARG A 26 0.82 5.03 -7.50
C ARG A 26 0.97 6.32 -6.70
N VAL A 27 0.21 7.33 -7.10
CA VAL A 27 0.12 8.61 -6.38
C VAL A 27 -1.35 8.95 -6.15
N ALA A 28 -1.70 9.23 -4.91
CA ALA A 28 -3.03 9.71 -4.51
C ALA A 28 -2.86 11.10 -3.88
N GLY A 29 -3.39 12.14 -4.54
CA GLY A 29 -3.09 13.53 -4.21
C GLY A 29 -1.58 13.82 -4.33
N GLN A 30 -0.91 14.05 -3.21
CA GLN A 30 0.55 14.25 -3.13
C GLN A 30 1.28 13.10 -2.42
N LYS A 31 0.57 12.01 -2.08
CA LYS A 31 1.12 10.90 -1.31
C LYS A 31 1.52 9.77 -2.27
N PRO A 32 2.76 9.28 -2.21
CA PRO A 32 3.15 8.07 -2.92
C PRO A 32 2.56 6.84 -2.20
N ILE A 33 1.97 5.94 -2.97
CA ILE A 33 1.21 4.78 -2.51
C ILE A 33 1.77 3.51 -3.15
N ALA A 34 2.08 2.52 -2.32
CA ALA A 34 2.41 1.17 -2.76
C ALA A 34 1.14 0.33 -2.68
N VAL A 35 0.78 -0.31 -3.79
CA VAL A 35 -0.40 -1.17 -3.89
C VAL A 35 0.06 -2.61 -4.04
N PHE A 36 -0.57 -3.50 -3.28
CA PHE A 36 -0.26 -4.92 -3.24
C PHE A 36 -1.53 -5.72 -3.48
N ARG A 37 -1.44 -6.81 -4.24
CA ARG A 37 -2.52 -7.76 -4.42
C ARG A 37 -2.23 -9.07 -3.70
N ILE A 38 -3.21 -9.58 -2.96
CA ILE A 38 -3.15 -10.92 -2.37
C ILE A 38 -4.48 -11.61 -2.65
N GLY A 39 -4.47 -12.63 -3.49
CA GLY A 39 -5.69 -13.21 -4.04
C GLY A 39 -6.47 -12.17 -4.84
N ASP A 40 -7.75 -12.03 -4.49
CA ASP A 40 -8.63 -11.05 -5.11
C ASP A 40 -8.64 -9.69 -4.40
N GLU A 41 -7.96 -9.57 -3.26
CA GLU A 41 -7.94 -8.37 -2.43
C GLU A 41 -6.75 -7.46 -2.76
N LEU A 42 -6.98 -6.15 -2.63
CA LEU A 42 -5.95 -5.12 -2.78
C LEU A 42 -5.72 -4.37 -1.47
N PHE A 43 -4.45 -4.09 -1.21
CA PHE A 43 -3.99 -3.37 -0.02
C PHE A 43 -3.13 -2.18 -0.45
N ALA A 44 -3.20 -1.08 0.28
CA ALA A 44 -2.40 0.11 0.01
C ALA A 44 -1.64 0.57 1.25
N MET A 45 -0.38 0.93 1.06
CA MET A 45 0.49 1.50 2.10
C MET A 45 1.16 2.78 1.61
N HIS A 46 1.66 3.58 2.54
CA HIS A 46 2.58 4.66 2.19
C HIS A 46 3.83 4.05 1.56
N ASP A 47 4.21 4.53 0.38
CA ASP A 47 5.30 3.97 -0.39
C ASP A 47 6.69 4.45 0.09
N LEU A 48 6.86 4.58 1.40
CA LEU A 48 8.15 4.90 1.99
C LEU A 48 8.33 4.03 3.22
N CYS A 49 9.41 3.26 3.22
CA CYS A 49 9.77 2.46 4.37
C CYS A 49 9.99 3.36 5.60
N THR A 50 9.42 2.99 6.75
CA THR A 50 9.57 3.73 8.00
C THR A 50 10.98 3.66 8.58
N HIS A 51 11.79 2.69 8.15
CA HIS A 51 13.20 2.59 8.55
C HIS A 51 14.12 3.52 7.75
N GLY A 52 13.83 3.82 6.48
CA GLY A 52 14.73 4.59 5.61
C GLY A 52 14.15 4.90 4.23
N HIS A 53 14.92 5.61 3.40
CA HIS A 53 14.45 6.17 2.12
C HIS A 53 14.37 5.14 0.98
N ALA A 54 13.54 4.11 1.14
CA ALA A 54 13.27 3.08 0.14
C ALA A 54 11.78 3.02 -0.19
N ARG A 55 11.45 2.80 -1.47
CA ARG A 55 10.09 2.56 -1.96
C ARG A 55 9.70 1.11 -1.71
N LEU A 56 8.51 0.89 -1.17
CA LEU A 56 8.01 -0.46 -0.90
C LEU A 56 7.40 -1.09 -2.15
N SER A 57 6.97 -0.27 -3.12
CA SER A 57 6.58 -0.73 -4.44
C SER A 57 7.73 -1.31 -5.25
N GLU A 58 8.98 -1.11 -4.82
CA GLU A 58 10.18 -1.72 -5.41
C GLU A 58 10.65 -2.96 -4.62
N GLY A 59 9.89 -3.36 -3.59
CA GLY A 59 10.18 -4.51 -2.75
C GLY A 59 9.74 -5.85 -3.36
N TYR A 60 10.00 -6.92 -2.62
CA TYR A 60 9.61 -8.28 -2.98
C TYR A 60 8.44 -8.76 -2.11
N VAL A 61 7.45 -9.43 -2.70
CA VAL A 61 6.28 -9.93 -1.97
C VAL A 61 6.38 -11.44 -1.78
N GLU A 62 6.30 -11.88 -0.53
CA GLU A 62 6.28 -13.29 -0.16
C GLU A 62 5.51 -13.46 1.16
N ASP A 63 4.74 -14.55 1.28
CA ASP A 63 4.01 -14.91 2.50
C ASP A 63 3.14 -13.79 3.11
N GLY A 64 2.56 -12.94 2.24
CA GLY A 64 1.72 -11.81 2.65
C GLY A 64 2.48 -10.64 3.28
N CYS A 65 3.80 -10.61 3.11
CA CYS A 65 4.68 -9.51 3.50
C CYS A 65 5.35 -8.90 2.29
N VAL A 66 5.74 -7.62 2.40
CA VAL A 66 6.69 -6.99 1.50
C VAL A 66 8.05 -6.89 2.19
N GLU A 67 9.09 -7.38 1.54
CA GLU A 67 10.49 -7.17 1.88
C GLU A 67 10.96 -5.83 1.31
N CYS A 68 11.40 -4.93 2.19
CA CYS A 68 11.98 -3.65 1.80
C CYS A 68 13.28 -3.86 1.00
N PRO A 69 13.42 -3.26 -0.19
CA PRO A 69 14.52 -3.56 -1.11
C PRO A 69 15.91 -3.10 -0.62
N LEU A 70 15.97 -2.27 0.43
CA LEU A 70 17.23 -1.70 0.90
C LEU A 70 17.92 -2.55 1.99
N HIS A 71 17.19 -2.92 3.04
CA HIS A 71 17.74 -3.64 4.20
C HIS A 71 16.89 -4.83 4.63
N GLN A 72 16.01 -5.32 3.75
CA GLN A 72 15.33 -6.61 3.88
C GLN A 72 14.37 -6.74 5.07
N GLY A 73 13.97 -5.61 5.64
CA GLY A 73 12.93 -5.59 6.67
C GLY A 73 11.58 -5.97 6.06
N LEU A 74 10.84 -6.83 6.76
CA LEU A 74 9.54 -7.34 6.34
C LEU A 74 8.41 -6.53 6.97
N ILE A 75 7.40 -6.21 6.17
CA ILE A 75 6.18 -5.52 6.58
C ILE A 75 4.98 -6.37 6.18
N ASP A 76 4.06 -6.60 7.11
CA ASP A 76 2.77 -7.24 6.85
C ASP A 76 1.93 -6.35 5.91
N ILE A 77 1.57 -6.84 4.72
CA ILE A 77 0.88 -6.02 3.70
C ILE A 77 -0.51 -5.58 4.16
N ARG A 78 -1.19 -6.39 4.97
CA ARG A 78 -2.58 -6.14 5.39
C ARG A 78 -2.67 -5.08 6.48
N THR A 79 -1.65 -5.02 7.34
CA THR A 79 -1.68 -4.23 8.57
C THR A 79 -0.61 -3.15 8.65
N GLY A 80 0.40 -3.20 7.77
CA GLY A 80 1.57 -2.33 7.82
C GLY A 80 2.53 -2.62 8.98
N ALA A 81 2.26 -3.67 9.76
CA ALA A 81 3.05 -4.00 10.95
C ALA A 81 4.44 -4.53 10.57
N PRO A 82 5.51 -4.11 11.27
CA PRO A 82 6.83 -4.69 11.07
C PRO A 82 6.84 -6.15 11.52
N LYS A 83 7.52 -7.01 10.75
CA LYS A 83 7.69 -8.43 11.08
C LYS A 83 9.12 -8.77 11.48
N CYS A 84 10.10 -7.98 11.06
CA CYS A 84 11.49 -8.16 11.45
C CYS A 84 12.28 -6.85 11.44
N ALA A 85 13.43 -6.86 12.13
CA ALA A 85 14.40 -5.79 12.06
C ALA A 85 14.92 -5.61 10.61
N PRO A 86 15.27 -4.38 10.19
CA PRO A 86 15.45 -3.20 11.04
C PRO A 86 14.20 -2.32 11.18
N ILE A 87 13.05 -2.74 10.66
CA ILE A 87 11.81 -1.94 10.73
C ILE A 87 11.19 -2.11 12.11
N THR A 88 10.98 -1.01 12.82
CA THR A 88 10.39 -1.00 14.17
C THR A 88 9.07 -0.25 14.26
N GLU A 89 8.75 0.57 13.26
CA GLU A 89 7.52 1.35 13.20
C GLU A 89 6.62 0.85 12.07
N PRO A 90 5.29 0.77 12.29
CA PRO A 90 4.36 0.35 11.25
C PRO A 90 4.29 1.37 10.11
N VAL A 91 4.18 0.87 8.89
CA VAL A 91 3.90 1.69 7.71
C VAL A 91 2.40 2.02 7.70
N ARG A 92 2.04 3.28 7.39
CA ARG A 92 0.62 3.68 7.28
C ARG A 92 -0.05 2.89 6.16
N THR A 93 -1.14 2.20 6.48
CA THR A 93 -2.04 1.59 5.51
C THR A 93 -3.19 2.54 5.17
N TYR A 94 -3.82 2.31 4.02
CA TYR A 94 -4.92 3.12 3.52
C TYR A 94 -6.11 2.24 3.11
N PRO A 95 -7.36 2.63 3.41
CA PRO A 95 -8.53 1.93 2.90
C PRO A 95 -8.54 1.90 1.37
N VAL A 96 -8.80 0.72 0.81
CA VAL A 96 -8.95 0.49 -0.63
C VAL A 96 -10.37 0.00 -0.90
N ARG A 97 -10.92 0.38 -2.05
CA ARG A 97 -12.16 -0.20 -2.59
C ARG A 97 -12.05 -0.42 -4.10
N ILE A 98 -12.93 -1.27 -4.61
CA ILE A 98 -13.10 -1.50 -6.04
C ILE A 98 -14.54 -1.10 -6.38
N VAL A 99 -14.71 -0.17 -7.32
CA VAL A 99 -16.02 0.31 -7.79
C VAL A 99 -16.01 0.20 -9.31
N ASP A 100 -16.90 -0.61 -9.89
CA ASP A 100 -17.00 -0.80 -11.34
C ASP A 100 -15.67 -1.15 -12.03
N GLY A 101 -14.83 -1.95 -11.35
CA GLY A 101 -13.50 -2.35 -11.84
C GLY A 101 -12.39 -1.31 -11.64
N GLN A 102 -12.72 -0.12 -11.12
CA GLN A 102 -11.77 0.92 -10.74
C GLN A 102 -11.32 0.73 -9.29
N VAL A 103 -10.01 0.67 -9.08
CA VAL A 103 -9.40 0.67 -7.75
C VAL A 103 -9.29 2.11 -7.26
N GLU A 104 -9.71 2.34 -6.02
CA GLU A 104 -9.63 3.64 -5.36
C GLU A 104 -9.06 3.52 -3.95
N VAL A 105 -8.37 4.56 -3.49
CA VAL A 105 -7.80 4.66 -2.14
C VAL A 105 -8.25 5.92 -1.42
N ASN A 106 -8.50 5.82 -0.12
CA ASN A 106 -8.72 6.97 0.74
C ASN A 106 -7.43 7.28 1.51
N VAL A 107 -6.90 8.50 1.35
CA VAL A 107 -5.63 8.91 1.95
C VAL A 107 -5.73 10.06 2.96
N ASP A 108 -6.95 10.43 3.35
CA ASP A 108 -7.22 11.40 4.40
C ASP A 108 -6.73 10.90 5.76
#